data_AF-A0A961XTY8-F1
#
_entry.id   AF-A0A961XTY8-F1
#
_cell.length_a   1.000
_cell.length_b   1.000
_cell.length_c   1.000
_cell.angle_alpha   90.00
_cell.angle_beta   90.00
_cell.angle_gamma   90.00
#
_symmetry.space_group_name_H-M   'P 1'
#
loop_
_entity.id
_entity.type
_entity.pdbx_description
1 polymer ?
#
loop_
_entity_poly.entity_id
_entity_poly.type
_entity_poly.pdbx_seq_one_letter_code
_entity_poly.pdbx_strand_id
1 'polypeptide(L)'
;MSPRSLASLASVLFAFAALFMAAGPASAAEEQRRMALVIGNNDYESISKLEKALNDADAIAEHLTGIGFTVTLAKDIGRRAMSRAVLEFEKNLKAGDVALFYYAGHGFSVSGQDYLLPVDIPPAGPGDESMFRDEAFL
;
A
#
# COMPACT_ATOMS: atom_id res chain seq x y z
N MET A 1 -40.53 -7.74 -61.06
CA MET A 1 -39.65 -7.56 -59.88
C MET A 1 -40.40 -6.64 -58.93
N SER A 2 -40.96 -7.17 -57.83
CA SER A 2 -41.92 -6.44 -56.99
C SER A 2 -41.21 -5.62 -55.89
N PRO A 3 -41.71 -4.43 -55.53
CA PRO A 3 -41.04 -3.46 -54.64
C PRO A 3 -40.89 -3.92 -53.17
N ARG A 4 -41.27 -5.15 -52.84
CA ARG A 4 -41.23 -5.71 -51.47
C ARG A 4 -39.88 -6.34 -51.10
N SER A 5 -39.01 -6.72 -52.06
CA SER A 5 -37.74 -7.39 -51.76
C SER A 5 -36.60 -6.44 -51.33
N LEU A 6 -36.67 -5.15 -51.71
CA LEU A 6 -35.66 -4.14 -51.40
C LEU A 6 -35.76 -3.59 -49.97
N ALA A 7 -36.97 -3.56 -49.40
CA ALA A 7 -37.19 -3.08 -48.02
C ALA A 7 -36.62 -4.06 -46.96
N SER A 8 -36.56 -5.36 -47.27
CA SER A 8 -36.11 -6.39 -46.33
C SER A 8 -34.58 -6.40 -46.16
N LEU A 9 -33.79 -6.14 -47.21
CA LEU A 9 -32.33 -6.03 -47.12
C LEU A 9 -31.85 -4.76 -46.41
N ALA A 10 -32.53 -3.62 -46.63
CA ALA A 10 -32.19 -2.36 -45.98
C ALA A 10 -32.40 -2.43 -44.44
N SER A 11 -33.40 -3.20 -44.00
CA SER A 11 -33.74 -3.37 -42.58
C SER A 11 -32.73 -4.23 -41.82
N VAL A 12 -32.12 -5.23 -42.49
CA VAL A 12 -31.09 -6.11 -41.90
C VAL A 12 -29.74 -5.39 -41.78
N LEU A 13 -29.38 -4.53 -42.74
CA LEU A 13 -28.17 -3.71 -42.65
C LEU A 13 -28.24 -2.66 -41.53
N PHE A 14 -29.41 -2.05 -41.31
CA PHE A 14 -29.61 -1.09 -40.22
C PHE A 14 -29.55 -1.75 -38.84
N ALA A 15 -30.06 -2.98 -38.70
CA ALA A 15 -30.01 -3.72 -37.44
C ALA A 15 -28.58 -4.13 -37.04
N PHE A 16 -27.70 -4.42 -38.00
CA PHE A 16 -26.30 -4.76 -37.72
C PHE A 16 -25.46 -3.55 -37.30
N ALA A 17 -25.72 -2.37 -37.87
CA ALA A 17 -25.05 -1.12 -37.48
C ALA A 17 -25.51 -0.62 -36.10
N ALA A 18 -26.78 -0.80 -35.75
CA ALA A 18 -27.32 -0.43 -34.44
C ALA A 18 -26.77 -1.29 -33.29
N LEU A 19 -26.41 -2.56 -33.56
CA LEU A 19 -25.84 -3.45 -32.56
C LEU A 19 -24.37 -3.13 -32.23
N PHE A 20 -23.65 -2.45 -33.14
CA PHE A 20 -22.27 -2.00 -32.89
C PHE A 20 -22.19 -0.65 -32.14
N MET A 21 -23.23 0.19 -32.19
CA MET A 21 -23.27 1.45 -31.43
C MET A 21 -23.71 1.31 -29.97
N ALA A 22 -24.13 0.10 -29.54
CA ALA A 22 -24.54 -0.15 -28.16
C ALA A 22 -23.37 -0.51 -27.21
N ALA A 23 -22.15 -0.67 -27.74
CA ALA A 23 -20.94 -0.72 -26.92
C ALA A 23 -20.61 0.72 -26.48
N GLY A 24 -21.22 1.16 -25.38
CA GLY A 24 -20.77 2.36 -24.66
C GLY A 24 -19.27 2.25 -24.37
N PRO A 25 -18.55 3.38 -24.18
CA PRO A 25 -17.13 3.33 -23.90
C PRO A 25 -16.89 2.35 -22.77
N ALA A 26 -16.13 1.28 -23.05
CA ALA A 26 -15.63 0.42 -21.99
C ALA A 26 -14.92 1.37 -21.03
N SER A 27 -15.46 1.53 -19.83
CA SER A 27 -14.78 2.28 -18.78
C SER A 27 -13.38 1.69 -18.72
N ALA A 28 -12.37 2.46 -19.11
CA ALA A 28 -11.01 2.08 -18.85
C ALA A 28 -10.97 1.86 -17.35
N ALA A 29 -10.76 0.61 -16.92
CA ALA A 29 -10.55 0.34 -15.52
C ALA A 29 -9.36 1.21 -15.13
N GLU A 30 -9.56 2.17 -14.22
CA GLU A 30 -8.43 2.90 -13.65
C GLU A 30 -7.46 1.85 -13.13
N GLU A 31 -6.24 1.87 -13.64
CA GLU A 31 -5.22 0.90 -13.25
C GLU A 31 -5.09 0.96 -11.73
N GLN A 32 -5.44 -0.14 -11.07
CA GLN A 32 -5.51 -0.19 -9.62
C GLN A 32 -4.15 0.15 -9.04
N ARG A 33 -4.01 1.30 -8.39
CA ARG A 33 -2.72 1.73 -7.85
C ARG A 33 -2.33 0.81 -6.69
N ARG A 34 -1.06 0.45 -6.65
CA ARG A 34 -0.46 -0.39 -5.61
C ARG A 34 0.55 0.47 -4.87
N MET A 35 0.31 0.72 -3.59
CA MET A 35 1.14 1.58 -2.76
C MET A 35 1.71 0.77 -1.60
N ALA A 36 2.99 0.93 -1.31
CA ALA A 36 3.62 0.28 -0.18
C ALA A 36 4.40 1.27 0.69
N LEU A 37 4.30 1.11 2.00
CA LEU A 37 5.21 1.70 2.97
C LEU A 37 6.03 0.58 3.60
N VAL A 38 7.36 0.67 3.47
CA VAL A 38 8.33 -0.31 3.96
C VAL A 38 9.24 0.40 4.94
N ILE A 39 9.32 -0.10 6.17
CA ILE A 39 10.17 0.46 7.23
C ILE A 39 11.14 -0.61 7.72
N GLY A 40 12.43 -0.28 7.77
CA GLY A 40 13.46 -1.11 8.39
C GLY A 40 14.19 -0.33 9.49
N ASN A 41 14.19 -0.84 10.73
CA ASN A 41 14.91 -0.25 11.85
C ASN A 41 15.92 -1.26 12.42
N ASN A 42 17.21 -0.92 12.36
CA ASN A 42 18.35 -1.68 12.89
C ASN A 42 19.10 -0.90 13.97
N ASP A 43 19.38 0.38 13.74
CA ASP A 43 20.32 1.20 14.51
C ASP A 43 19.68 1.88 15.72
N TYR A 44 19.07 1.08 16.60
CA TYR A 44 18.48 1.56 17.84
C TYR A 44 19.49 2.24 18.77
N GLU A 45 19.08 3.37 19.35
CA GLU A 45 19.93 4.22 20.20
C GLU A 45 20.06 3.67 21.62
N SER A 46 18.96 3.18 22.19
CA SER A 46 18.88 2.81 23.61
C SER A 46 18.71 1.31 23.88
N ILE A 47 18.53 0.50 22.83
CA ILE A 47 18.33 -0.95 22.93
C ILE A 47 19.26 -1.70 21.95
N SER A 48 19.24 -3.03 22.00
CA SER A 48 20.10 -3.84 21.13
C SER A 48 19.81 -3.56 19.65
N LYS A 49 20.89 -3.33 18.89
CA LYS A 49 20.81 -3.16 17.44
C LYS A 49 20.49 -4.48 16.75
N LEU A 50 19.88 -4.39 15.58
CA LEU A 50 19.66 -5.53 14.68
C LEU A 50 20.62 -5.45 13.49
N GLU A 51 20.88 -6.59 12.85
CA GLU A 51 21.81 -6.67 11.71
C GLU A 51 21.11 -6.84 10.36
N LYS A 52 19.83 -7.22 10.35
CA LYS A 52 19.14 -7.70 9.13
C LYS A 52 17.95 -6.84 8.68
N ALA A 53 17.37 -6.04 9.56
CA ALA A 53 16.12 -5.33 9.24
C ALA A 53 16.25 -4.39 8.04
N LEU A 54 17.40 -3.71 7.86
CA LEU A 54 17.62 -2.89 6.67
C LEU A 54 17.70 -3.73 5.39
N ASN A 55 18.40 -4.86 5.42
CA ASN A 55 18.51 -5.76 4.27
C ASN A 55 17.15 -6.36 3.91
N ASP A 56 16.37 -6.73 4.93
CA ASP A 56 15.02 -7.27 4.74
C ASP A 56 14.08 -6.21 4.13
N ALA A 57 14.15 -4.97 4.63
CA ALA A 57 13.39 -3.86 4.08
C ALA A 57 13.79 -3.53 2.63
N ASP A 58 15.10 -3.51 2.32
CA ASP A 58 15.59 -3.30 0.96
C ASP A 58 15.10 -4.42 0.00
N ALA A 59 15.19 -5.69 0.42
CA ALA A 59 14.76 -6.82 -0.39
C ALA A 59 13.25 -6.82 -0.66
N ILE A 60 12.44 -6.49 0.35
CA ILE A 60 10.99 -6.38 0.20
C ILE A 60 10.63 -5.18 -0.68
N ALA A 61 11.28 -4.02 -0.50
CA ALA A 61 11.05 -2.86 -1.34
C ALA A 61 11.35 -3.16 -2.81
N GLU A 62 12.50 -3.78 -3.11
CA GLU A 62 12.88 -4.18 -4.47
C GLU A 62 11.86 -5.14 -5.09
N HIS A 63 11.45 -6.18 -4.35
CA HIS A 63 10.48 -7.15 -4.85
C HIS A 63 9.11 -6.49 -5.14
N LEU A 64 8.63 -5.64 -4.22
CA LEU A 64 7.35 -4.94 -4.37
C LEU A 64 7.37 -3.98 -5.56
N THR A 65 8.47 -3.23 -5.74
CA THR A 65 8.65 -2.40 -6.94
C THR A 65 8.61 -3.25 -8.21
N GLY A 66 9.27 -4.42 -8.22
CA GLY A 66 9.28 -5.35 -9.36
C GLY A 66 7.90 -5.88 -9.75
N ILE A 67 6.93 -5.92 -8.83
CA ILE A 67 5.55 -6.36 -9.08
C ILE A 67 4.55 -5.19 -9.17
N GLY A 68 5.04 -3.96 -9.36
CA GLY A 68 4.22 -2.80 -9.70
C GLY A 68 3.72 -1.97 -8.51
N PHE A 69 4.29 -2.13 -7.31
CA PHE A 69 4.03 -1.19 -6.22
C PHE A 69 4.86 0.08 -6.36
N THR A 70 4.23 1.21 -6.06
CA THR A 70 4.93 2.45 -5.70
C THR A 70 5.34 2.35 -4.23
N VAL A 71 6.64 2.20 -3.97
CA VAL A 71 7.18 1.93 -2.63
C VAL A 71 7.76 3.20 -2.01
N THR A 72 7.36 3.50 -0.78
CA THR A 72 8.07 4.42 0.13
C THR A 72 8.88 3.57 1.10
N LEU A 73 10.21 3.66 1.01
CA LEU A 73 11.13 2.96 1.89
C LEU A 73 11.72 3.95 2.91
N ALA A 74 11.64 3.62 4.19
CA ALA A 74 12.28 4.38 5.26
C ALA A 74 13.17 3.47 6.10
N LYS A 75 14.34 3.98 6.50
CA LYS A 75 15.37 3.21 7.21
C LYS A 75 15.86 3.98 8.44
N ASP A 76 15.97 3.28 9.55
CA ASP A 76 16.43 3.79 10.85
C ASP A 76 15.78 5.11 11.24
N ILE A 77 14.45 5.12 11.26
CA ILE A 77 13.68 6.34 11.52
C ILE A 77 13.16 6.40 12.96
N GLY A 78 13.30 7.58 13.56
CA GLY A 78 12.77 7.88 14.88
C GLY A 78 11.26 8.09 14.89
N ARG A 79 10.67 8.22 16.09
CA ARG A 79 9.22 8.24 16.32
C ARG A 79 8.50 9.23 15.43
N ARG A 80 8.95 10.49 15.43
CA ARG A 80 8.33 11.57 14.63
C ARG A 80 8.36 11.29 13.13
N ALA A 81 9.43 10.66 12.64
CA ALA A 81 9.56 10.31 11.23
C ALA A 81 8.66 9.11 10.88
N MET A 82 8.53 8.11 11.76
CA MET A 82 7.55 7.02 11.60
C MET A 82 6.13 7.55 11.55
N SER A 83 5.74 8.44 12.47
CA SER A 83 4.41 9.07 12.46
C SER A 83 4.11 9.76 11.13
N ARG A 84 5.08 10.54 10.63
CA ARG A 84 4.93 11.24 9.36
C ARG A 84 4.84 10.29 8.18
N ALA A 85 5.67 9.25 8.14
CA ALA A 85 5.66 8.27 7.06
C ALA A 85 4.30 7.56 6.95
N VAL A 86 3.72 7.14 8.09
CA VAL A 86 2.38 6.53 8.12
C VAL A 86 1.32 7.54 7.68
N LEU A 87 1.32 8.76 8.23
CA LEU A 87 0.34 9.79 7.86
C LEU A 87 0.41 10.19 6.39
N GLU A 88 1.61 10.29 5.82
CA GLU A 88 1.82 10.59 4.40
C GLU A 88 1.40 9.42 3.52
N PHE A 89 1.67 8.19 3.94
CA PHE A 89 1.20 6.99 3.25
C PHE A 89 -0.33 6.97 3.18
N GLU A 90 -1.01 7.13 4.32
CA GLU A 90 -2.47 7.18 4.41
C GLU A 90 -3.07 8.29 3.54
N LYS A 91 -2.49 9.50 3.56
CA LYS A 91 -2.95 10.64 2.76
C LYS A 91 -2.88 10.41 1.25
N ASN A 92 -1.96 9.56 0.80
CA ASN A 92 -1.77 9.29 -0.62
C ASN A 92 -2.67 8.17 -1.15
N LEU A 93 -3.27 7.38 -0.26
CA LEU A 93 -4.23 6.34 -0.60
C LEU A 93 -5.57 6.94 -1.06
N LYS A 94 -6.17 6.30 -2.07
CA LYS A 94 -7.51 6.56 -2.58
C LYS A 94 -8.36 5.29 -2.51
N ALA A 95 -9.67 5.47 -2.55
CA ALA A 95 -10.59 4.33 -2.65
C ALA A 95 -10.25 3.48 -3.87
N GLY A 96 -10.08 2.17 -3.66
CA GLY A 96 -9.71 1.21 -4.70
C GLY A 96 -8.22 0.85 -4.74
N ASP A 97 -7.33 1.60 -4.08
CA ASP A 97 -5.91 1.26 -4.05
C ASP A 97 -5.64 -0.05 -3.29
N VAL A 98 -4.60 -0.77 -3.72
CA VAL A 98 -3.97 -1.82 -2.90
C VAL A 98 -2.91 -1.15 -2.03
N ALA A 99 -3.07 -1.22 -0.71
CA ALA A 99 -2.09 -0.73 0.25
C ALA A 99 -1.36 -1.90 0.91
N LEU A 100 -0.04 -1.79 1.03
CA LEU A 100 0.79 -2.73 1.79
C LEU A 100 1.66 -1.96 2.78
N PHE A 101 1.71 -2.43 4.01
CA PHE A 101 2.65 -1.96 5.02
C PHE A 101 3.58 -3.11 5.42
N TYR A 102 4.88 -2.86 5.42
CA TYR A 102 5.90 -3.80 5.86
C TYR A 102 6.80 -3.14 6.89
N TYR A 103 7.13 -3.88 7.95
CA TYR A 103 8.04 -3.44 8.98
C TYR A 103 9.03 -4.56 9.33
N ALA A 104 10.30 -4.22 9.40
CA ALA A 104 11.35 -5.04 10.00
C ALA A 104 12.03 -4.24 11.11
N GLY A 105 12.08 -4.78 12.32
CA GLY A 105 12.66 -4.12 13.49
C GLY A 105 12.17 -4.74 14.80
N HIS A 106 12.50 -4.10 15.91
CA HIS A 106 11.93 -4.46 17.21
C HIS A 106 10.46 -4.04 17.32
N GLY A 107 9.71 -4.87 18.03
CA GLY A 107 8.33 -4.60 18.42
C GLY A 107 7.98 -5.40 19.67
N PHE A 108 6.86 -5.07 20.28
CA PHE A 108 6.34 -5.82 21.43
C PHE A 108 4.81 -5.89 21.34
N SER A 109 4.20 -6.78 22.10
CA SER A 109 2.74 -6.93 22.12
C SER A 109 2.22 -6.78 23.55
N VAL A 110 1.23 -5.91 23.75
CA VAL A 110 0.54 -5.73 25.03
C VAL A 110 -0.94 -5.81 24.81
N SER A 111 -1.61 -6.70 25.54
CA SER A 111 -3.07 -6.87 25.49
C SER A 111 -3.62 -7.13 24.07
N GLY A 112 -2.84 -7.80 23.21
CA GLY A 112 -3.23 -8.10 21.83
C GLY A 112 -3.06 -6.95 20.84
N GLN A 113 -2.40 -5.86 21.24
CA GLN A 113 -1.97 -4.79 20.36
C GLN A 113 -0.46 -4.90 20.11
N ASP A 114 -0.07 -4.86 18.84
CA ASP A 114 1.32 -4.93 18.41
C ASP A 114 1.87 -3.54 18.18
N TYR A 115 3.03 -3.29 18.78
CA TYR A 115 3.67 -1.99 18.86
C TYR A 115 5.03 -2.04 18.17
N LEU A 116 5.24 -1.14 17.21
CA LEU A 116 6.49 -1.05 16.45
C LEU A 116 7.40 0.03 17.04
N LEU A 117 8.68 -0.31 17.22
CA LEU A 117 9.63 0.55 17.92
C LEU A 117 10.45 1.44 16.96
N PRO A 118 10.50 2.76 17.21
CA PRO A 118 11.42 3.65 16.50
C PRO A 118 12.86 3.49 17.00
N VAL A 119 13.84 3.92 16.21
CA VAL A 119 15.26 3.82 16.61
C VAL A 119 15.61 4.69 17.82
N ASP A 120 14.89 5.79 18.03
CA ASP A 120 15.06 6.73 19.14
C ASP A 120 14.21 6.37 20.37
N ILE A 121 13.76 5.12 20.49
CA ILE A 121 13.02 4.65 21.66
C ILE A 121 13.86 4.86 22.94
N PRO A 122 13.29 5.42 24.02
CA PRO A 122 14.00 5.56 25.28
C PRO A 122 14.27 4.18 25.93
N PRO A 123 15.28 4.09 26.81
CA PRO A 123 15.57 2.85 27.52
C PRO A 123 14.43 2.46 28.46
N ALA A 124 14.19 1.15 28.58
CA ALA A 124 13.22 0.59 29.50
C ALA A 124 13.60 0.84 30.97
N GLY A 125 12.74 1.52 31.73
CA GLY A 125 12.81 1.56 33.20
C GLY A 125 12.18 0.30 33.82
N PRO A 126 12.60 -0.15 35.03
CA PRO A 126 11.94 -1.27 35.70
C PRO A 126 10.47 -0.93 36.02
N GLY A 127 9.52 -1.70 35.45
CA GLY A 127 8.10 -1.64 35.81
C GLY A 127 7.20 -0.78 34.91
N ASP A 128 7.72 -0.16 33.84
CA ASP A 128 6.96 0.78 33.01
C ASP A 128 6.48 0.17 31.68
N GLU A 129 5.53 -0.76 31.75
CA GLU A 129 4.76 -1.17 30.54
C GLU A 129 3.96 0.00 29.94
N SER A 130 3.60 0.99 30.77
CA SER A 130 2.88 2.21 30.37
C SER A 130 3.71 3.13 29.47
N MET A 131 5.03 3.21 29.68
CA MET A 131 5.92 4.10 28.90
C MET A 131 5.96 3.69 27.44
N PHE A 132 5.89 2.39 27.16
CA PHE A 132 5.94 1.91 25.79
C PHE A 132 4.62 2.16 25.02
N ARG A 133 3.49 2.36 25.71
CA ARG A 133 2.20 2.67 25.04
C ARG A 133 2.19 4.06 24.42
N ASP A 134 2.89 5.02 25.02
CA ASP A 134 2.94 6.41 24.52
C ASP A 134 4.01 6.59 23.43
N GLU A 135 5.08 5.78 23.48
CA GLU A 135 6.25 5.89 22.61
C GLU A 135 6.18 5.00 21.35
N ALA A 136 5.40 3.93 21.39
CA ALA A 136 5.27 3.03 20.26
C ALA A 136 4.22 3.48 19.24
N PHE A 137 4.36 2.95 18.02
CA PHE A 137 3.44 3.20 16.91
C PHE A 137 2.63 1.94 16.59
N LEU A 138 1.32 2.17 16.40
CA LEU A 138 0.22 1.25 16.07
C LEU A 138 -0.42 0.51 17.25
#